data_AF-A0A1Q3QHL9-F1
#
_entry.id   AF-A0A1Q3QHL9-F1
#
_cell.length_a   1.000
_cell.length_b   1.000
_cell.length_c   1.000
_cell.angle_alpha   90.00
_cell.angle_beta   90.00
_cell.angle_gamma   90.00
#
_symmetry.space_group_name_H-M   'P 1'
#
loop_
_entity.id
_entity.type
_entity.pdbx_description
1 polymer ?
#
loop_
_entity_poly.entity_id
_entity_poly.type
_entity_poly.pdbx_seq_one_letter_code
_entity_poly.pdbx_strand_id
1 'polypeptide(L)' 'MRIISKKALQDFYSQYPDSKIPLENWYRIVKKEQWTCFTDIKKTFNTVDNVGNKRYIFNIKGNDYRIVTIIQFTI' A
#
# COMPACT_ATOMS: atom_id res chain seq x y z
N MET A 1 2.58 -7.13 8.96
CA MET A 1 1.43 -7.31 8.03
C MET A 1 1.73 -8.47 7.08
N ARG A 2 0.75 -9.32 6.77
CA ARG A 2 0.89 -10.38 5.75
C ARG A 2 0.37 -9.88 4.40
N ILE A 3 1.26 -9.74 3.41
CA ILE A 3 0.86 -9.35 2.04
C ILE A 3 0.51 -10.61 1.26
N ILE A 4 -0.72 -10.70 0.76
CA ILE A 4 -1.26 -11.90 0.08
C ILE A 4 -0.60 -12.11 -1.28
N SER A 5 -0.47 -11.05 -2.07
CA SER A 5 0.13 -11.12 -3.40
C SER A 5 0.92 -9.87 -3.71
N LYS A 6 2.10 -10.06 -4.30
CA LYS A 6 2.91 -8.99 -4.88
C LYS A 6 2.64 -8.80 -6.37
N LYS A 7 1.96 -9.76 -7.02
CA LYS A 7 1.83 -9.87 -8.48
C LYS A 7 1.33 -8.58 -9.12
N ALA A 8 0.30 -7.95 -8.56
CA ALA A 8 -0.25 -6.70 -9.09
C ALA A 8 0.80 -5.56 -9.15
N LEU A 9 1.71 -5.48 -8.17
CA LEU A 9 2.82 -4.52 -8.22
C LEU A 9 3.76 -4.84 -9.37
N GLN A 10 4.09 -6.13 -9.54
CA GLN A 10 5.06 -6.57 -10.53
C GLN A 10 4.55 -6.38 -11.96
N ASP A 11 3.30 -6.75 -12.19
CA ASP A 11 2.64 -6.57 -13.47
C ASP A 11 2.54 -5.07 -13.81
N PHE A 12 2.31 -4.21 -12.82
CA PHE A 12 2.24 -2.76 -13.01
C PHE A 12 3.61 -2.15 -13.31
N TYR A 13 4.63 -2.40 -12.49
CA TYR A 13 5.95 -1.82 -12.73
C TYR A 13 6.71 -2.45 -13.91
N SER A 14 6.21 -3.57 -14.45
CA SER A 14 6.71 -4.10 -15.73
C SER A 14 6.24 -3.25 -16.91
N GLN A 15 5.05 -2.65 -16.80
CA GLN A 15 4.49 -1.74 -17.81
C GLN A 15 4.94 -0.28 -17.59
N TYR A 16 5.10 0.13 -16.32
CA TYR A 16 5.52 1.47 -15.93
C TYR A 16 6.79 1.40 -15.06
N PRO A 17 7.99 1.31 -15.67
CA PRO A 17 9.23 1.02 -14.94
C PRO A 17 9.61 2.04 -13.86
N ASP A 18 9.22 3.30 -14.03
CA ASP A 18 9.45 4.39 -13.06
C ASP A 18 8.66 4.22 -11.76
N SER A 19 7.59 3.41 -11.77
CA SER A 19 6.82 3.04 -10.58
C SER A 19 7.49 1.95 -9.73
N LYS A 20 8.51 1.24 -10.23
CA LYS A 20 9.12 0.07 -9.57
C LYS A 20 9.67 0.40 -8.19
N ILE A 21 10.57 1.38 -8.12
CA ILE A 21 11.22 1.79 -6.87
C ILE A 21 10.19 2.21 -5.80
N PRO A 22 9.23 3.12 -6.09
CA PRO A 22 8.27 3.54 -5.08
C PRO A 22 7.30 2.42 -4.66
N LEU A 23 6.88 1.53 -5.57
CA LEU A 23 6.04 0.37 -5.22
C LEU A 23 6.79 -0.68 -4.39
N GLU A 24 8.06 -0.93 -4.68
CA GLU A 24 8.92 -1.80 -3.88
C GLU A 24 9.18 -1.21 -2.49
N ASN A 25 9.33 0.11 -2.38
CA ASN A 25 9.46 0.79 -1.10
C ASN A 25 8.19 0.62 -0.26
N TRP A 26 7.02 0.89 -0.86
CA TRP A 26 5.72 0.66 -0.22
C TRP A 26 5.61 -0.79 0.29
N TYR A 27 5.93 -1.78 -0.55
CA TYR A 27 5.90 -3.20 -0.17
C TYR A 27 6.80 -3.51 1.03
N ARG A 28 8.04 -2.98 1.03
CA ARG A 28 9.01 -3.21 2.11
C ARG A 28 8.57 -2.60 3.43
N ILE A 29 8.01 -1.40 3.41
CA ILE A 29 7.46 -0.73 4.60
C ILE A 29 6.31 -1.57 5.14
N VAL A 30 5.26 -1.80 4.33
CA VAL A 30 4.05 -2.53 4.75
C VAL A 30 4.37 -3.91 5.32
N LYS A 31 5.32 -4.63 4.73
CA LYS A 31 5.73 -5.96 5.20
C LYS A 31 6.27 -5.95 6.64
N LYS A 32 6.91 -4.86 7.08
CA LYS A 32 7.49 -4.71 8.43
C LYS A 32 6.52 -4.18 9.46
N GLU A 33 5.46 -3.49 9.03
CA GLU A 33 4.48 -2.88 9.93
C GLU A 33 3.62 -3.90 10.67
N GLN A 34 3.01 -3.51 11.79
CA GLN A 34 2.02 -4.30 12.53
C GLN A 34 0.82 -3.42 12.86
N TRP A 35 0.01 -3.13 11.86
CA TRP A 35 -1.16 -2.27 12.01
C TRP A 35 -2.31 -3.02 12.64
N THR A 36 -2.94 -2.40 13.63
CA THR A 36 -4.15 -2.92 14.30
C THR A 36 -5.40 -2.13 13.91
N CYS A 37 -5.21 -0.88 13.49
CA CYS A 37 -6.29 0.00 13.08
C CYS A 37 -5.86 0.97 11.98
N PHE A 38 -6.82 1.73 11.45
CA PHE A 38 -6.56 2.76 10.45
C PHE A 38 -5.59 3.84 10.93
N THR A 39 -5.65 4.21 12.22
CA THR A 39 -4.75 5.21 12.80
C THR A 39 -3.28 4.81 12.68
N ASP A 40 -2.97 3.51 12.79
CA ASP A 40 -1.60 3.02 12.61
C ASP A 40 -1.14 3.19 11.17
N ILE A 41 -2.03 2.92 10.20
CA ILE A 41 -1.75 3.18 8.78
C ILE A 41 -1.48 4.66 8.54
N LYS A 42 -2.31 5.55 9.12
CA LYS A 42 -2.17 7.00 8.97
C LYS A 42 -0.86 7.52 9.57
N LYS A 43 -0.33 6.88 10.62
CA LYS A 43 1.00 7.21 11.19
C LYS A 43 2.13 6.85 10.22
N THR A 44 2.05 5.71 9.54
CA THR A 44 3.06 5.30 8.55
C THR A 44 2.93 6.05 7.21
N PHE A 45 1.69 6.26 6.76
CA PHE A 45 1.34 6.90 5.49
C PHE A 45 0.27 7.97 5.72
N ASN A 46 0.70 9.19 6.03
CA ASN A 46 -0.21 10.30 6.39
C ASN A 46 -1.25 10.68 5.33
N THR A 47 -0.99 10.37 4.07
CA THR A 47 -1.88 10.63 2.93
C THR A 47 -2.80 9.47 2.58
N VAL A 48 -2.82 8.39 3.38
CA VAL A 48 -3.71 7.26 3.12
C VAL A 48 -5.18 7.66 3.28
N ASP A 49 -6.01 7.20 2.36
CA ASP A 49 -7.46 7.37 2.40
C ASP A 49 -8.16 6.04 2.70
N ASN A 50 -9.22 6.11 3.52
CA ASN A 50 -10.14 5.00 3.75
C ASN A 50 -11.41 5.26 2.95
N VAL A 51 -11.69 4.39 1.96
CA VAL A 51 -12.85 4.55 1.06
C VAL A 51 -13.98 3.56 1.40
N GLY A 52 -13.95 2.98 2.60
CA GLY A 52 -14.93 2.00 3.05
C GLY A 52 -14.69 0.60 2.49
N ASN A 53 -15.51 -0.36 2.90
CA ASN A 53 -15.41 -1.76 2.47
C ASN A 53 -14.00 -2.37 2.62
N LYS A 54 -13.29 -1.98 3.69
CA LYS A 54 -11.91 -2.41 4.01
C LYS A 54 -10.88 -2.00 2.95
N ARG A 55 -11.19 -1.02 2.09
CA ARG A 55 -10.31 -0.53 1.04
C ARG A 55 -9.57 0.73 1.46
N TYR A 56 -8.28 0.72 1.20
CA TYR A 56 -7.37 1.82 1.50
C TYR A 56 -6.61 2.24 0.26
N ILE A 57 -6.46 3.53 0.06
CA ILE A 57 -5.78 4.11 -1.09
C ILE A 57 -4.49 4.77 -0.62
N PHE A 58 -3.35 4.37 -1.19
CA PHE A 58 -2.05 4.98 -0.91
C PHE A 58 -1.54 5.76 -2.11
N ASN A 59 -0.94 6.91 -1.82
CA ASN A 59 -0.27 7.74 -2.81
C ASN A 59 1.13 7.18 -3.06
N ILE A 60 1.46 6.95 -4.32
CA ILE A 60 2.74 6.37 -4.74
C ILE A 60 3.44 7.38 -5.66
N LYS A 61 4.77 7.48 -5.54
CA LYS A 61 5.63 8.36 -6.37
C LYS A 61 5.14 9.82 -6.36
N GLY A 62 5.06 10.44 -5.17
CA GLY A 62 4.74 11.86 -5.08
C GLY A 62 3.37 12.26 -5.64
N ASN A 63 2.40 11.33 -5.63
CA ASN A 63 1.02 11.47 -6.12
C ASN A 63 0.76 10.97 -7.55
N ASP A 64 1.78 10.57 -8.32
CA ASP A 64 1.63 10.12 -9.71
C ASP A 64 0.80 8.83 -9.85
N TYR A 65 0.84 7.96 -8.84
CA TYR A 65 0.14 6.68 -8.84
C TYR A 65 -0.66 6.46 -7.57
N ARG A 66 -1.61 5.52 -7.67
CA ARG A 66 -2.40 5.00 -6.55
C ARG A 66 -2.32 3.49 -6.50
N ILE A 67 -2.24 2.97 -5.28
CA ILE A 67 -2.54 1.56 -5.02
C ILE A 67 -3.77 1.48 -4.13
N VAL A 68 -4.74 0.68 -4.58
CA VAL A 68 -5.93 0.31 -3.80
C VAL A 68 -5.66 -1.05 -3.18
N THR A 69 -5.77 -1.14 -1.85
CA THR A 69 -5.56 -2.40 -1.13
C THR A 69 -6.75 -2.73 -0.26
N ILE A 70 -6.98 -4.03 -0.06
CA ILE A 70 -7.88 -4.52 0.99
C ILE A 70 -7.02 -4.87 2.19
N ILE A 71 -7.32 -4.30 3.35
CA ILE A 71 -6.62 -4.60 4.59
C ILE A 71 -7.62 -5.18 5.58
N GLN A 72 -7.33 -6.41 6.01
CA GLN A 72 -8.05 -7.08 7.09
C GLN A 72 -7.18 -6.99 8.34
N PHE A 73 -7.62 -6.22 9.33
CA PHE A 73 -7.01 -6.26 10.65
C PHE A 73 -7.45 -7.53 11.37
N THR A 74 -6.51 -8.18 12.04
CA THR A 74 -6.82 -9.24 13.00
C THR A 74 -6.84 -8.57 14.36
N ILE A 75 -7.98 -8.65 15.04
CA ILE A 75 -8.14 -8.21 16.44
C ILE A 75 -7.58 -9.31 17.34
#